data_AF-A0A354FEZ5-F1
#
_entry.id   AF-A0A354FEZ5-F1
#
_cell.length_a   1.000
_cell.length_b   1.000
_cell.length_c   1.000
_cell.angle_alpha   90.00
_cell.angle_beta   90.00
_cell.angle_gamma   90.00
#
_symmetry.space_group_name_H-M   'P 1'
#
loop_
_entity.id
_entity.type
_entity.pdbx_description
1 polymer ?
#
loop_
_entity_poly.entity_id
_entity_poly.type
_entity_poly.pdbx_seq_one_letter_code
_entity_poly.pdbx_strand_id
1 'polypeptide(L)'
;MKKEELLRQLPAVHELVSSCQLTDCPPQLLTAAARDVLSYWRTGILEEGQVPPNFATLAAQVDTVAREMVRPNLRPVINATGVVLHTNMGRAPLSEAACQAVLDVARGYSNLEMDLESGERGERYSHVEKLLCRLTGAEAALE
;
A
#
# COMPACT_ATOMS: atom_id res chain seq x y z
N MET A 1 16.36 -16.70 -37.23
CA MET A 1 15.76 -15.69 -38.13
C MET A 1 14.45 -15.11 -37.62
N LYS A 2 13.28 -15.77 -37.68
CA LYS A 2 12.00 -15.13 -37.28
C LYS A 2 11.94 -14.66 -35.81
N LYS A 3 12.48 -15.44 -34.86
CA LYS A 3 12.48 -15.09 -33.42
C LYS A 3 13.47 -13.98 -33.06
N GLU A 4 14.65 -13.94 -33.69
CA GLU A 4 15.66 -12.88 -33.47
C GLU A 4 15.16 -11.52 -33.98
N GLU A 5 14.41 -11.52 -35.08
CA GLU A 5 13.78 -10.31 -35.62
C GLU A 5 12.71 -9.75 -34.66
N LEU A 6 11.89 -10.62 -34.07
CA LEU A 6 10.89 -10.24 -33.07
C LEU A 6 11.55 -9.72 -31.77
N LEU A 7 12.67 -10.31 -31.33
CA LEU A 7 13.41 -9.82 -30.15
C LEU A 7 13.99 -8.42 -30.37
N ARG A 8 14.40 -8.08 -31.59
CA ARG A 8 14.89 -6.73 -31.94
C ARG A 8 13.80 -5.67 -31.96
N GLN A 9 12.53 -6.06 -32.03
CA GLN A 9 11.39 -5.13 -31.96
C GLN A 9 11.08 -4.67 -30.54
N LEU A 10 11.64 -5.33 -29.51
CA LEU A 10 11.47 -4.90 -28.14
C LEU A 10 12.30 -3.63 -27.86
N PRO A 11 11.68 -2.56 -27.33
CA PRO A 11 12.38 -1.33 -26.99
C PRO A 11 13.33 -1.51 -25.82
N ALA A 12 14.24 -0.56 -25.64
CA ALA A 12 15.08 -0.51 -24.46
C ALA A 12 14.27 -0.10 -23.22
N VAL A 13 14.67 -0.59 -22.04
CA VAL A 13 14.02 -0.27 -20.77
C VAL A 13 13.88 1.25 -20.57
N HIS A 14 14.93 2.02 -20.88
CA HIS A 14 14.92 3.47 -20.68
C HIS A 14 13.88 4.18 -21.56
N GLU A 15 13.61 3.70 -22.78
CA GLU A 15 12.60 4.27 -23.67
C GLU A 15 11.20 4.12 -23.07
N LEU A 16 10.90 2.92 -22.52
CA LEU A 16 9.63 2.68 -21.83
C LEU A 16 9.50 3.53 -20.58
N VAL A 17 10.53 3.58 -19.74
CA VAL A 17 10.56 4.41 -18.52
C VAL A 17 10.33 5.89 -18.84
N SER A 18 10.97 6.42 -19.89
CA SER A 18 10.81 7.82 -20.30
C SER A 18 9.42 8.15 -20.88
N SER A 19 8.66 7.15 -21.32
CA SER A 19 7.30 7.31 -21.86
C SER A 19 6.19 7.19 -20.82
N CYS A 20 6.53 6.79 -19.59
CA CYS A 20 5.59 6.57 -18.51
C CYS A 20 4.89 7.87 -18.09
N GLN A 21 3.57 7.80 -17.88
CA GLN A 21 2.76 8.95 -17.44
C GLN A 21 2.44 8.91 -15.95
N LEU A 22 2.88 7.88 -15.23
CA LEU A 22 2.58 7.71 -13.81
C LEU A 22 3.39 8.69 -12.96
N THR A 23 2.72 9.73 -12.47
CA THR A 23 3.27 10.61 -11.43
C THR A 23 3.34 9.84 -10.10
N ASP A 24 4.33 10.14 -9.28
CA ASP A 24 4.50 9.58 -7.92
C ASP A 24 4.93 8.10 -7.84
N CYS A 25 5.46 7.52 -8.92
CA CYS A 25 6.10 6.21 -8.89
C CYS A 25 7.62 6.33 -8.62
N PRO A 26 8.16 5.63 -7.60
CA PRO A 26 9.61 5.54 -7.42
C PRO A 26 10.31 5.02 -8.70
N PRO A 27 11.39 5.66 -9.18
CA PRO A 27 12.06 5.27 -10.43
C PRO A 27 12.50 3.80 -10.48
N GLN A 28 12.81 3.21 -9.31
CA GLN A 28 13.18 1.81 -9.17
C GLN A 28 12.02 0.87 -9.51
N LEU A 29 10.79 1.22 -9.09
CA LEU A 29 9.59 0.43 -9.37
C LEU A 29 9.18 0.56 -10.84
N LEU A 30 9.30 1.75 -11.42
CA LEU A 30 9.05 1.94 -12.84
C LEU A 30 10.05 1.14 -13.71
N THR A 31 11.32 1.14 -13.33
CA THR A 31 12.35 0.31 -13.99
C THR A 31 12.07 -1.19 -13.83
N ALA A 32 11.62 -1.62 -12.64
CA ALA A 32 11.23 -2.99 -12.39
C ALA A 32 10.03 -3.40 -13.27
N ALA A 33 8.98 -2.58 -13.33
CA ALA A 33 7.82 -2.82 -14.17
C ALA A 33 8.20 -2.94 -15.67
N ALA A 34 9.07 -2.05 -16.17
CA ALA A 34 9.56 -2.13 -17.55
C ALA A 34 10.36 -3.42 -17.80
N ARG A 35 11.19 -3.86 -16.84
CA ARG A 35 11.92 -5.13 -16.95
C ARG A 35 10.98 -6.33 -16.94
N ASP A 36 9.96 -6.33 -16.08
CA ASP A 36 9.00 -7.43 -15.96
C ASP A 36 8.18 -7.58 -17.24
N VAL A 37 7.67 -6.48 -17.79
CA VAL A 37 6.94 -6.47 -19.08
C VAL A 37 7.82 -6.96 -20.22
N LEU A 38 9.05 -6.46 -20.34
CA LEU A 38 9.97 -6.91 -21.39
C LEU A 38 10.42 -8.36 -21.20
N SER A 39 10.56 -8.82 -19.95
CA SER A 39 10.89 -10.22 -19.63
C SER A 39 9.76 -11.15 -20.07
N TYR A 40 8.51 -10.79 -19.75
CA TYR A 40 7.32 -11.51 -20.18
C TYR A 40 7.28 -11.69 -21.70
N TRP A 41 7.44 -10.60 -22.47
CA TRP A 41 7.44 -10.69 -23.93
C TRP A 41 8.66 -11.42 -24.49
N ARG A 42 9.84 -11.26 -23.88
CA ARG A 42 11.05 -11.98 -24.28
C ARG A 42 10.85 -13.49 -24.15
N THR A 43 10.29 -13.96 -23.05
CA THR A 43 9.98 -15.38 -22.83
C THR A 43 8.96 -15.89 -23.85
N GLY A 44 7.86 -15.16 -24.06
CA GLY A 44 6.83 -15.53 -25.05
C GLY A 44 7.35 -15.59 -26.50
N ILE A 45 8.27 -14.71 -26.89
CA ILE A 45 8.94 -14.77 -28.20
C ILE A 45 9.82 -16.02 -28.30
N LEU A 46 10.60 -16.32 -27.26
CA LEU A 46 11.56 -17.43 -27.26
C LEU A 46 10.87 -18.79 -27.24
N GLU A 47 9.80 -18.95 -26.46
CA GLU A 47 9.08 -20.21 -26.31
C GLU A 47 8.10 -20.39 -27.47
N GLU A 48 7.19 -19.45 -27.64
CA GLU A 48 6.01 -19.61 -28.50
C GLU A 48 6.12 -18.84 -29.83
N GLY A 49 7.12 -17.96 -29.99
CA GLY A 49 7.22 -17.10 -31.17
C GLY A 49 6.14 -16.03 -31.22
N GLN A 50 5.64 -15.59 -30.06
CA GLN A 50 4.69 -14.50 -29.93
C GLN A 50 5.21 -13.23 -30.60
N VAL A 51 4.32 -12.46 -31.21
CA VAL A 51 4.66 -11.16 -31.79
C VAL A 51 4.48 -10.10 -30.72
N PRO A 52 5.53 -9.32 -30.36
CA PRO A 52 5.39 -8.28 -29.37
C PRO A 52 4.45 -7.18 -29.87
N PRO A 53 3.68 -6.55 -28.98
CA PRO A 53 2.80 -5.46 -29.36
C PRO A 53 3.64 -4.20 -29.65
N ASN A 54 2.99 -3.17 -30.21
CA ASN A 54 3.66 -1.92 -30.49
C ASN A 54 4.14 -1.19 -29.21
N PHE A 55 5.00 -0.19 -29.39
CA PHE A 55 5.56 0.59 -28.28
C PHE A 55 4.50 1.19 -27.36
N ALA A 56 3.42 1.76 -27.91
CA ALA A 56 2.37 2.40 -27.11
C ALA A 56 1.67 1.40 -26.19
N THR A 57 1.40 0.18 -26.68
CA THR A 57 0.82 -0.89 -25.87
C THR A 57 1.79 -1.39 -24.80
N LEU A 58 3.09 -1.52 -25.13
CA LEU A 58 4.11 -1.88 -24.13
C LEU A 58 4.21 -0.82 -23.03
N ALA A 59 4.21 0.47 -23.38
CA ALA A 59 4.23 1.57 -22.42
C ALA A 59 2.98 1.52 -21.50
N ALA A 60 1.79 1.29 -22.06
CA ALA A 60 0.56 1.14 -21.28
C ALA A 60 0.59 -0.09 -20.33
N GLN A 61 1.24 -1.18 -20.74
CA GLN A 61 1.45 -2.34 -19.86
C GLN A 61 2.41 -2.01 -18.71
N VAL A 62 3.50 -1.30 -18.99
CA VAL A 62 4.43 -0.82 -17.94
C VAL A 62 3.70 0.07 -16.95
N ASP A 63 2.88 1.01 -17.42
CA ASP A 63 2.04 1.85 -16.54
C ASP A 63 1.11 1.01 -15.66
N THR A 64 0.48 -0.02 -16.23
CA THR A 64 -0.43 -0.91 -15.49
C THR A 64 0.32 -1.67 -14.40
N VAL A 65 1.46 -2.27 -14.73
CA VAL A 65 2.29 -3.02 -13.78
C VAL A 65 2.83 -2.09 -12.69
N ALA A 66 3.34 -0.91 -13.06
CA ALA A 66 3.84 0.08 -12.10
C ALA A 66 2.74 0.57 -11.15
N ARG A 67 1.52 0.82 -11.66
CA ARG A 67 0.36 1.20 -10.85
C ARG A 67 0.00 0.14 -9.82
N GLU A 68 0.06 -1.14 -10.19
CA GLU A 68 -0.20 -2.23 -9.25
C GLU A 68 0.93 -2.38 -8.22
N MET A 69 2.19 -2.16 -8.59
CA MET A 69 3.33 -2.19 -7.66
C MET A 69 3.26 -1.09 -6.58
N VAL A 70 2.82 0.12 -6.93
CA VAL A 70 2.68 1.23 -5.96
C VAL A 70 1.37 1.17 -5.18
N ARG A 71 0.46 0.26 -5.54
CA ARG A 71 -0.86 0.18 -4.92
C ARG A 71 -0.75 -0.42 -3.51
N PRO A 72 -1.33 0.23 -2.48
CA PRO A 72 -1.40 -0.37 -1.15
C PRO A 72 -2.16 -1.69 -1.16
N ASN A 73 -1.65 -2.68 -0.42
CA ASN A 73 -2.33 -3.97 -0.23
C ASN A 73 -3.60 -3.83 0.62
N LEU A 74 -3.54 -3.01 1.68
CA LEU A 74 -4.70 -2.66 2.50
C LEU A 74 -5.44 -1.50 1.83
N ARG A 75 -6.73 -1.71 1.55
CA ARG A 75 -7.57 -0.75 0.81
C ARG A 75 -8.96 -0.69 1.41
N PRO A 76 -9.64 0.47 1.32
CA PRO A 76 -11.05 0.57 1.66
C PRO A 76 -11.89 -0.39 0.80
N VAL A 77 -12.95 -0.94 1.40
CA VAL A 77 -13.93 -1.80 0.74
C VAL A 77 -15.35 -1.33 1.08
N ILE A 78 -16.30 -1.59 0.19
CA ILE A 78 -17.72 -1.35 0.45
C ILE A 78 -18.32 -2.64 1.01
N ASN A 79 -18.82 -2.58 2.25
CA ASN A 79 -19.52 -3.70 2.86
C ASN A 79 -20.97 -3.78 2.34
N ALA A 80 -21.24 -4.75 1.48
CA ALA A 80 -22.58 -5.03 0.92
C ALA A 80 -23.22 -6.32 1.49
N THR A 81 -22.65 -6.90 2.55
CA THR A 81 -23.11 -8.20 3.10
C THR A 81 -24.19 -8.04 4.17
N GLY A 82 -24.33 -6.83 4.74
CA GLY A 82 -25.20 -6.58 5.91
C GLY A 82 -24.60 -7.05 7.25
N VAL A 83 -23.41 -7.66 7.25
CA VAL A 83 -22.71 -8.07 8.49
C VAL A 83 -22.01 -6.87 9.11
N VAL A 84 -22.46 -6.42 10.28
CA VAL A 84 -21.91 -5.23 10.97
C VAL A 84 -20.48 -5.49 11.46
N LEU A 85 -20.26 -6.54 12.27
CA LEU A 85 -18.92 -6.91 12.76
C LEU A 85 -18.27 -7.95 11.83
N HIS A 86 -17.83 -7.49 10.67
CA HIS A 86 -17.24 -8.37 9.67
C HIS A 86 -15.76 -8.64 9.94
N THR A 87 -15.42 -9.85 10.42
CA THR A 87 -14.05 -10.21 10.81
C THR A 87 -13.03 -10.07 9.69
N ASN A 88 -13.38 -10.48 8.46
CA ASN A 88 -12.48 -10.34 7.29
C ASN A 88 -12.33 -8.89 6.78
N MET A 89 -13.19 -7.95 7.21
CA MET A 89 -13.15 -6.54 6.79
C MET A 89 -12.77 -5.59 7.93
N GLY A 90 -12.20 -6.11 9.02
CA GLY A 90 -11.65 -5.27 10.10
C GLY A 90 -12.64 -4.93 11.24
N ARG A 91 -13.75 -5.67 11.37
CA ARG A 91 -14.74 -5.50 12.46
C ARG A 91 -15.38 -4.10 12.46
N ALA A 92 -15.33 -3.38 13.58
CA ALA A 92 -16.00 -2.11 13.76
C ALA A 92 -15.17 -0.99 13.12
N PRO A 93 -15.71 -0.23 12.15
CA PRO A 93 -15.07 0.99 11.70
C PRO A 93 -15.07 2.04 12.81
N LEU A 94 -14.06 2.90 12.82
CA LEU A 94 -13.97 4.03 13.76
C LEU A 94 -14.84 5.20 13.29
N SER A 95 -15.33 6.01 14.24
CA SER A 95 -15.96 7.28 13.92
C SER A 95 -14.92 8.29 13.43
N GLU A 96 -15.36 9.32 12.71
CA GLU A 96 -14.47 10.39 12.21
C GLU A 96 -13.70 11.07 13.35
N ALA A 97 -14.36 11.34 14.48
CA ALA A 97 -13.72 11.89 15.67
C ALA A 97 -12.62 10.99 16.24
N ALA A 98 -12.83 9.67 16.27
CA ALA A 98 -11.81 8.72 16.73
C ALA A 98 -10.63 8.64 15.75
N CYS A 99 -10.91 8.63 14.43
CA CYS A 99 -9.86 8.68 13.40
C CYS A 99 -9.00 9.95 13.52
N GLN A 100 -9.63 11.11 13.73
CA GLN A 100 -8.92 12.37 13.88
C GLN A 100 -8.02 12.38 15.13
N ALA A 101 -8.52 11.89 16.28
CA ALA A 101 -7.71 11.80 17.49
C ALA A 101 -6.48 10.89 17.32
N VAL A 102 -6.62 9.75 16.62
CA VAL A 102 -5.48 8.88 16.27
C VAL A 102 -4.49 9.61 15.38
N LEU A 103 -4.97 10.31 14.35
CA LEU A 103 -4.13 11.04 13.42
C LEU A 103 -3.34 12.16 14.12
N ASP A 104 -3.97 12.91 15.03
CA ASP A 104 -3.34 14.01 15.75
C ASP A 104 -2.20 13.52 16.65
N VAL A 105 -2.40 12.40 17.36
CA VAL A 105 -1.36 11.79 18.20
C VAL A 105 -0.26 11.13 17.36
N ALA A 106 -0.60 10.48 16.25
CA ALA A 106 0.36 9.74 15.42
C ALA A 106 1.31 10.65 14.62
N ARG A 107 0.98 11.94 14.44
CA ARG A 107 1.78 12.91 13.68
C ARG A 107 3.07 13.34 14.39
N GLY A 108 3.22 13.07 15.69
CA GLY A 108 4.38 13.51 16.46
C GLY A 108 4.62 12.68 17.72
N TYR A 109 5.47 13.21 18.59
CA TYR A 109 5.66 12.65 19.93
C TYR A 109 4.42 12.93 20.79
N SER A 110 4.15 12.02 21.73
CA SER A 110 3.06 12.15 22.70
C SER A 110 3.55 11.77 24.09
N ASN A 111 2.74 12.09 25.10
CA ASN A 111 2.98 11.73 26.49
C ASN A 111 2.63 10.26 26.80
N LEU A 112 2.83 9.36 25.82
CA LEU A 112 2.43 7.94 25.89
C LEU A 112 2.96 7.26 27.16
N GLU A 113 4.20 7.53 27.55
CA GLU A 113 4.83 7.05 28.79
C GLU A 113 5.52 8.18 29.56
N MET A 114 4.98 9.40 29.49
CA MET A 114 5.54 10.56 30.20
C MET A 114 4.44 11.22 31.02
N ASP A 115 4.68 11.35 32.31
CA ASP A 115 3.81 12.13 33.18
C ASP A 115 4.15 13.62 32.99
N LEU A 116 3.15 14.42 32.64
CA LEU A 116 3.37 15.84 32.34
C LEU A 116 3.49 16.71 33.60
N GLU A 117 3.09 16.19 34.77
CA GLU A 117 3.19 16.90 36.05
C GLU A 117 4.58 16.70 36.67
N SER A 118 5.08 15.46 36.72
CA SER A 118 6.40 15.14 37.27
C SER A 118 7.52 15.28 36.24
N GLY A 119 7.22 15.14 34.94
CA GLY A 119 8.22 15.05 33.87
C GLY A 119 8.95 13.71 33.83
N GLU A 120 8.57 12.74 34.66
CA GLU A 120 9.17 11.41 34.73
C GLU A 120 8.46 10.43 33.80
N ARG A 121 9.01 9.20 33.73
CA ARG A 121 8.37 8.12 32.99
C ARG A 121 7.08 7.68 33.70
N GLY A 122 5.98 7.67 32.95
CA GLY A 122 4.67 7.18 33.40
C GLY A 122 4.26 5.87 32.72
N GLU A 123 3.12 5.33 33.13
CA GLU A 123 2.53 4.12 32.55
C GLU A 123 1.52 4.44 31.45
N ARG A 124 1.61 3.74 30.31
CA ARG A 124 0.73 3.99 29.16
C ARG A 124 -0.76 3.69 29.40
N TYR A 125 -1.08 2.77 30.31
CA TYR A 125 -2.47 2.40 30.59
C TYR A 125 -3.19 3.39 31.51
N SER A 126 -2.44 4.22 32.24
CA SER A 126 -3.01 5.26 33.11
C SER A 126 -3.97 6.22 32.38
N HIS A 127 -3.73 6.45 31.08
CA HIS A 127 -4.58 7.27 30.21
C HIS A 127 -5.99 6.73 30.00
N VAL A 128 -6.21 5.41 30.15
CA VAL A 128 -7.49 4.74 29.85
C VAL A 128 -8.10 3.98 31.03
N GLU A 129 -7.31 3.57 32.01
CA GLU A 129 -7.79 2.82 33.19
C GLU A 129 -8.93 3.55 33.91
N LYS A 130 -8.73 4.84 34.22
CA LYS A 130 -9.76 5.66 34.90
C LYS A 130 -11.08 5.70 34.12
N LEU A 131 -11.02 5.69 32.79
CA LEU A 131 -12.20 5.65 31.93
C LEU A 131 -12.89 4.29 32.02
N LEU A 132 -12.11 3.20 31.98
CA LEU A 132 -12.64 1.84 32.10
C LEU A 132 -13.29 1.60 33.46
N CYS A 133 -12.61 1.92 34.57
CA CYS A 133 -13.19 1.77 35.92
C CYS A 133 -14.46 2.61 36.08
N ARG A 134 -14.51 3.82 35.49
CA ARG A 134 -15.72 4.65 35.49
C ARG A 134 -16.87 4.02 34.69
N LEU A 135 -16.58 3.35 33.57
CA LEU A 135 -17.58 2.69 32.73
C LEU A 135 -18.09 1.38 33.35
N THR A 136 -17.23 0.63 34.03
CA THR A 136 -17.53 -0.72 34.52
C THR A 136 -17.89 -0.75 36.00
N GLY A 137 -17.46 0.23 36.79
CA GLY A 137 -17.53 0.23 38.26
C GLY A 137 -16.50 -0.68 38.92
N ALA A 138 -15.54 -1.23 38.17
CA ALA A 138 -14.46 -2.05 38.72
C ALA A 138 -13.46 -1.21 39.54
N GLU A 139 -12.79 -1.85 40.49
CA GLU A 139 -11.77 -1.20 41.34
C GLU A 139 -10.48 -0.89 40.56
N ALA A 140 -10.11 -1.74 39.59
CA ALA A 140 -8.93 -1.60 38.73
C ALA A 140 -9.18 -2.16 37.32
N ALA A 141 -8.39 -1.74 36.33
CA ALA A 141 -8.46 -2.25 34.96
C ALA A 141 -7.10 -2.18 34.25
N LEU A 142 -6.81 -3.18 33.39
CA LEU A 142 -5.56 -3.27 32.62
C LEU A 142 -4.29 -3.44 33.47
N GLU A 143 -4.39 -4.19 34.58
CA GLU A 143 -3.24 -4.67 35.37
C GLU A 143 -2.37 -5.68 34.59
#